data_AF-A0A0E2B483-F1
#
_entry.id   AF-A0A0E2B483-F1
#
_cell.length_a   1.000
_cell.length_b   1.000
_cell.length_c   1.000
_cell.angle_alpha   90.00
_cell.angle_beta   90.00
_cell.angle_gamma   90.00
#
_symmetry.space_group_name_H-M   'P 1'
#
loop_
_entity.id
_entity.type
_entity.pdbx_description
1 polymer ?
#
loop_
_entity_poly.entity_id
_entity_poly.type
_entity_poly.pdbx_seq_one_letter_code
_entity_poly.pdbx_strand_id
1 'polypeptide(L)'
;MAVTVNRKKKDYRILLDRLFSPAPRKYHYADMQVSIANAEKEKELMPEVETTPLPEEDIEAFFAAYADSLEKAGNHEKNYRLKEVTIKAKKRTKEKEIYESRSKSIAYYDVHSELDDIKDSGKFIGDDIHELMMNMNKNFSPVSGRNYLYYKSKMPLFVINYERTRHTEMDYNKYKYIRLEAIKSIYITENLSTICQYADPRLTPFDVSDLYSCAVLIETYPEGKIPTEAGKGVRKTWLDGYSQVKEFYHPNYSVLPPVPDYRRTLYWNPSVTPDKEGKAHIRFYNNSRCRKLKISAETITTNGLIGTYGN
;
A
#
# COMPACT_ATOMS: atom_id res chain seq x y z
N MET A 1 -27.50 1.39 -5.85
CA MET A 1 -28.37 1.91 -4.78
C MET A 1 -29.79 2.03 -5.32
N ALA A 2 -30.79 1.41 -4.69
CA ALA A 2 -32.18 1.51 -5.13
C ALA A 2 -32.84 2.71 -4.45
N VAL A 3 -33.11 3.77 -5.20
CA VAL A 3 -33.83 4.95 -4.71
C VAL A 3 -35.31 4.77 -5.06
N THR A 4 -36.19 4.89 -4.06
CA THR A 4 -37.63 4.87 -4.28
C THR A 4 -38.14 6.30 -4.43
N VAL A 5 -38.70 6.61 -5.60
CA VAL A 5 -39.41 7.88 -5.83
C VAL A 5 -40.88 7.53 -6.08
N ASN A 6 -41.78 8.11 -5.29
CA ASN A 6 -43.23 7.86 -5.36
C ASN A 6 -43.63 6.37 -5.27
N ARG A 7 -43.03 5.64 -4.31
CA ARG A 7 -43.35 4.21 -4.00
C ARG A 7 -43.16 3.22 -5.17
N LYS A 8 -42.56 3.63 -6.29
CA LYS A 8 -42.14 2.71 -7.37
C LYS A 8 -40.61 2.59 -7.36
N LYS A 9 -40.11 1.35 -7.42
CA LYS A 9 -38.67 1.10 -7.65
C LYS A 9 -38.33 1.61 -9.05
N LYS A 10 -37.43 2.59 -9.11
CA LYS A 10 -36.83 3.03 -10.37
C LYS A 10 -35.38 2.57 -10.37
N ASP A 11 -35.00 1.84 -11.42
CA ASP A 11 -33.62 1.49 -11.66
C ASP A 11 -32.94 2.68 -12.36
N TYR A 12 -32.03 3.34 -11.63
CA TYR A 12 -31.19 4.37 -12.22
C TYR A 12 -29.93 3.70 -12.76
N ARG A 13 -29.71 3.80 -14.07
CA ARG A 13 -28.48 3.35 -14.72
C ARG A 13 -27.41 4.42 -14.53
N ILE A 14 -26.52 4.22 -13.57
CA ILE A 14 -25.31 5.02 -13.44
C ILE A 14 -24.28 4.41 -14.40
N LEU A 15 -23.99 5.12 -15.49
CA LEU A 15 -22.88 4.79 -16.37
C LEU A 15 -21.62 5.36 -15.73
N LEU A 16 -20.89 4.53 -14.98
CA LEU A 16 -19.53 4.86 -14.56
C LEU A 16 -18.59 4.54 -15.72
N ASP A 17 -17.99 5.59 -16.30
CA ASP A 17 -16.88 5.42 -17.22
C ASP A 17 -15.62 5.12 -16.40
N ARG A 18 -15.26 3.84 -16.30
CA ARG A 18 -14.04 3.41 -15.59
C ARG A 18 -12.76 3.67 -16.39
N LEU A 19 -12.87 4.00 -17.68
CA LEU A 19 -11.73 4.44 -18.49
C LEU A 19 -11.45 5.95 -18.32
N PHE A 20 -12.25 6.63 -17.50
CA PHE A 20 -12.06 8.04 -17.19
C PHE A 20 -10.83 8.25 -16.31
N SER A 21 -9.67 8.38 -16.95
CA SER A 21 -8.41 8.82 -16.35
C SER A 21 -8.08 10.23 -16.86
N PRO A 22 -8.70 11.29 -16.31
CA PRO A 22 -8.44 12.65 -16.76
C PRO A 22 -6.96 12.98 -16.55
N ALA A 23 -6.38 13.76 -17.48
CA ALA A 23 -5.01 14.21 -17.35
C ALA A 23 -4.81 14.92 -16.00
N PRO A 24 -3.68 14.69 -15.30
CA PRO A 24 -3.40 15.35 -14.03
C PRO A 24 -3.48 16.87 -14.22
N ARG A 25 -4.45 17.50 -13.57
CA ARG A 25 -4.60 18.96 -13.55
C ARG A 25 -4.62 19.45 -12.11
N LYS A 26 -4.09 20.66 -11.88
CA LYS A 26 -4.24 21.33 -10.59
C LYS A 26 -5.73 21.58 -10.36
N TYR A 27 -6.24 21.12 -9.22
CA TYR A 27 -7.61 21.46 -8.81
C TYR A 27 -7.68 22.97 -8.57
N HIS A 28 -8.67 23.62 -9.16
CA HIS A 28 -8.98 24.99 -8.76
C HIS A 28 -9.66 24.98 -7.40
N TYR A 29 -9.50 26.05 -6.62
CA TYR A 29 -10.09 26.19 -5.29
C TYR A 29 -11.61 25.94 -5.27
N ALA A 30 -12.30 26.29 -6.36
CA ALA A 30 -13.73 26.04 -6.53
C ALA A 30 -14.06 24.54 -6.71
N ASP A 31 -13.19 23.75 -7.32
CA ASP A 31 -13.38 22.30 -7.52
C ASP A 31 -13.25 21.50 -6.21
N MET A 32 -12.60 22.09 -5.19
CA MET A 32 -12.47 21.50 -3.85
C MET A 32 -13.67 21.79 -2.95
N GLN A 33 -14.60 22.65 -3.37
CA GLN A 33 -15.81 22.95 -2.63
C GLN A 33 -16.93 21.97 -3.00
N VAL A 34 -16.88 20.79 -2.38
CA VAL A 34 -17.99 19.82 -2.50
C VAL A 34 -19.12 20.29 -1.61
N SER A 35 -20.20 20.79 -2.22
CA SER A 35 -21.44 21.13 -1.50
C SER A 35 -22.24 19.84 -1.24
N ILE A 36 -21.96 19.20 -0.11
CA ILE A 36 -22.79 18.09 0.37
C ILE A 36 -24.04 18.73 1.01
N ALA A 37 -25.15 18.71 0.29
CA ALA A 37 -26.45 18.98 0.89
C ALA A 37 -26.71 17.88 1.94
N ASN A 38 -26.63 18.24 3.23
CA ASN A 38 -26.90 17.42 4.43
C ASN A 38 -25.67 16.81 5.14
N ALA A 39 -24.70 17.63 5.56
CA ALA A 39 -23.65 17.21 6.51
C ALA A 39 -23.62 18.03 7.81
N GLU A 40 -24.77 18.54 8.25
CA GLU A 40 -24.91 19.06 9.62
C GLU A 40 -25.53 17.99 10.52
N LYS A 41 -24.64 17.18 11.12
CA LYS A 41 -24.76 16.46 12.40
C LYS A 41 -24.02 15.13 12.30
N GLU A 42 -22.76 15.14 12.74
CA GLU A 42 -22.11 14.06 13.49
C GLU A 42 -20.65 14.45 13.68
N LYS A 43 -20.42 15.35 14.64
CA LYS A 43 -19.19 15.37 15.41
C LYS A 43 -19.60 14.96 16.81
N GLU A 44 -19.16 13.78 17.26
CA GLU A 44 -18.63 13.59 18.61
C GLU A 44 -18.05 12.18 18.83
N LEU A 45 -16.80 12.21 19.33
CA LEU A 45 -16.00 11.23 20.09
C LEU A 45 -15.74 9.80 19.57
N MET A 46 -14.47 9.55 19.23
CA MET A 46 -13.69 8.42 19.79
C MET A 46 -12.22 8.85 20.00
N PRO A 47 -11.54 8.39 21.08
CA PRO A 47 -10.15 8.72 21.37
C PRO A 47 -9.18 7.79 20.61
N GLU A 48 -8.15 8.37 20.02
CA GLU A 48 -7.12 7.69 19.25
C GLU A 48 -5.92 7.38 20.16
N VAL A 49 -5.60 6.10 20.30
CA VAL A 49 -4.44 5.60 21.06
C VAL A 49 -3.24 5.59 20.10
N GLU A 50 -2.28 6.49 20.32
CA GLU A 50 -1.02 6.52 19.55
C GLU A 50 0.08 5.69 20.22
N THR A 51 0.53 4.66 19.51
CA THR A 51 1.73 3.89 19.81
C THR A 51 2.93 4.46 19.06
N THR A 52 3.96 4.97 19.75
CA THR A 52 5.31 5.17 19.17
C THR A 52 6.43 4.72 20.13
N PRO A 53 7.60 4.28 19.61
CA PRO A 53 8.60 3.52 20.36
C PRO A 53 9.64 4.41 21.04
N LEU A 54 9.89 4.17 22.32
CA LEU A 54 10.91 4.82 23.15
C LEU A 54 12.26 4.05 23.09
N PRO A 55 13.41 4.69 23.39
CA PRO A 55 14.70 4.01 23.61
C PRO A 55 14.68 3.12 24.86
N GLU A 56 15.36 1.96 24.83
CA GLU A 56 15.29 0.89 25.85
C GLU A 56 15.51 1.35 27.31
N GLU A 57 16.31 2.39 27.57
CA GLU A 57 16.59 2.89 28.93
C GLU A 57 15.52 3.87 29.48
N ASP A 58 14.65 4.45 28.63
CA ASP A 58 13.61 5.43 29.02
C ASP A 58 12.21 4.80 29.18
N ILE A 59 12.04 3.55 28.76
CA ILE A 59 10.76 2.83 28.76
C ILE A 59 10.29 2.53 30.19
N GLU A 60 11.22 2.09 31.04
CA GLU A 60 10.91 1.64 32.39
C GLU A 60 10.51 2.81 33.29
N ALA A 61 11.16 3.97 33.11
CA ALA A 61 10.82 5.22 33.79
C ALA A 61 9.46 5.77 33.34
N PHE A 62 9.16 5.73 32.04
CA PHE A 62 7.86 6.14 31.51
C PHE A 62 6.72 5.25 32.05
N PHE A 63 6.92 3.93 32.08
CA PHE A 63 5.91 3.00 32.59
C PHE A 63 5.75 3.05 34.11
N ALA A 64 6.80 3.38 34.87
CA ALA A 64 6.71 3.63 36.30
C ALA A 64 5.88 4.90 36.59
N ALA A 65 6.15 6.00 35.87
CA ALA A 65 5.40 7.25 35.99
C ALA A 65 3.93 7.10 35.54
N TYR A 66 3.68 6.29 34.52
CA TYR A 66 2.33 5.97 34.04
C TYR A 66 1.55 5.08 35.02
N ALA A 67 2.20 4.06 35.61
CA ALA A 67 1.58 3.21 36.63
C ALA A 67 1.25 4.00 37.91
N ASP A 68 2.15 4.87 38.36
CA ASP A 68 1.93 5.77 39.52
C ASP A 68 0.78 6.77 39.26
N SER A 69 0.64 7.25 38.01
CA SER A 69 -0.48 8.12 37.61
C SER A 69 -1.83 7.39 37.57
N LEU A 70 -1.85 6.11 37.21
CA LEU A 70 -3.07 5.29 37.19
C LEU A 70 -3.52 4.88 38.60
N GLU A 71 -2.58 4.58 39.51
CA GLU A 71 -2.91 4.32 40.92
C GLU A 71 -3.50 5.56 41.61
N LYS A 72 -2.97 6.75 41.32
CA LYS A 72 -3.53 8.03 41.80
C LYS A 72 -4.94 8.33 41.25
N ALA A 73 -5.30 7.75 40.10
CA ALA A 73 -6.61 7.88 39.47
C ALA A 73 -7.62 6.82 39.92
N GLY A 74 -7.27 5.91 40.85
CA GLY A 74 -8.18 4.91 41.41
C GLY A 74 -8.56 3.78 40.46
N ASN A 75 -7.81 3.59 39.38
CA ASN A 75 -8.14 2.64 38.32
C ASN A 75 -7.41 1.30 38.57
N HIS A 76 -8.13 0.30 39.08
CA HIS A 76 -7.58 -1.02 39.46
C HIS A 76 -7.67 -2.10 38.35
N GLU A 77 -7.85 -1.72 37.09
CA GLU A 77 -7.90 -2.70 36.01
C GLU A 77 -6.52 -3.34 35.77
N LYS A 78 -6.47 -4.67 35.79
CA LYS A 78 -5.27 -5.47 35.58
C LYS A 78 -4.75 -5.30 34.15
N ASN A 79 -3.79 -4.41 33.99
CA ASN A 79 -3.07 -4.23 32.74
C ASN A 79 -2.18 -5.45 32.45
N TYR A 80 -2.59 -6.28 31.49
CA TYR A 80 -1.75 -7.36 30.96
C TYR A 80 -0.65 -6.77 30.07
N ARG A 81 0.57 -6.66 30.61
CA ARG A 81 1.74 -6.21 29.86
C ARG A 81 2.24 -7.34 28.94
N LEU A 82 2.26 -7.09 27.64
CA LEU A 82 3.03 -7.92 26.71
C LEU A 82 4.52 -7.66 26.98
N LYS A 83 5.30 -8.71 27.23
CA LYS A 83 6.74 -8.58 27.50
C LYS A 83 7.47 -8.06 26.26
N GLU A 84 8.37 -7.11 26.46
CA GLU A 84 9.30 -6.66 25.43
C GLU A 84 10.12 -7.84 24.89
N VAL A 85 10.16 -7.98 23.57
CA VAL A 85 10.86 -9.08 22.90
C VAL A 85 12.21 -8.55 22.42
N THR A 86 13.23 -8.65 23.26
CA THR A 86 14.62 -8.43 22.82
C THR A 86 14.94 -9.49 21.77
N ILE A 87 15.24 -9.07 20.54
CA ILE A 87 15.60 -9.97 19.45
C ILE A 87 17.01 -10.52 19.72
N LYS A 88 17.10 -11.55 20.57
CA LYS A 88 18.36 -12.21 20.92
C LYS A 88 18.98 -12.96 19.73
N ALA A 89 18.20 -13.20 18.68
CA ALA A 89 18.64 -13.84 17.44
C ALA A 89 17.75 -13.47 16.25
N LYS A 90 18.36 -13.35 15.06
CA LYS A 90 17.66 -13.11 13.79
C LYS A 90 16.96 -14.41 13.34
N LYS A 91 15.83 -14.74 13.95
CA LYS A 91 15.01 -15.88 13.52
C LYS A 91 14.41 -15.56 12.15
N ARG A 92 14.74 -16.35 11.13
CA ARG A 92 14.02 -16.31 9.85
C ARG A 92 12.59 -16.79 10.10
N THR A 93 11.62 -15.90 9.94
CA THR A 93 10.19 -16.22 9.99
C THR A 93 9.63 -16.22 8.58
N LYS A 94 8.62 -17.06 8.32
CA LYS A 94 8.02 -17.20 6.99
C LYS A 94 7.41 -15.87 6.54
N GLU A 95 6.83 -15.11 7.45
CA GLU A 95 6.23 -13.79 7.20
C GLU A 95 7.26 -12.78 6.73
N LYS A 96 8.46 -12.80 7.33
CA LYS A 96 9.56 -11.92 6.93
C LYS A 96 10.09 -12.30 5.55
N GLU A 97 10.20 -13.59 5.26
CA GLU A 97 10.61 -14.08 3.93
C GLU A 97 9.61 -13.68 2.84
N ILE A 98 8.31 -13.76 3.13
CA ILE A 98 7.24 -13.30 2.24
C ILE A 98 7.36 -11.79 2.01
N TYR A 99 7.53 -11.00 3.07
CA TYR A 99 7.73 -9.55 2.96
C TYR A 99 8.95 -9.20 2.10
N GLU A 100 10.08 -9.87 2.33
CA GLU A 100 11.29 -9.68 1.52
C GLU A 100 11.04 -10.05 0.05
N SER A 101 10.33 -11.14 -0.23
CA SER A 101 9.98 -11.57 -1.59
C SER A 101 9.09 -10.54 -2.29
N ARG A 102 8.08 -10.00 -1.60
CA ARG A 102 7.22 -8.92 -2.11
C ARG A 102 8.03 -7.66 -2.39
N SER A 103 8.91 -7.26 -1.48
CA SER A 103 9.72 -6.05 -1.64
C SER A 103 10.74 -6.13 -2.79
N LYS A 104 11.19 -7.34 -3.13
CA LYS A 104 12.10 -7.62 -4.26
C LYS A 104 11.38 -7.89 -5.57
N SER A 105 10.05 -7.80 -5.60
CA SER A 105 9.26 -7.98 -6.82
C SER A 105 9.31 -6.72 -7.68
N ILE A 106 9.44 -6.91 -8.99
CA ILE A 106 9.52 -5.83 -9.98
C ILE A 106 8.13 -5.33 -10.33
N ALA A 107 7.17 -6.25 -10.39
CA ALA A 107 5.78 -5.92 -10.70
C ALA A 107 4.85 -6.52 -9.64
N TYR A 108 3.79 -5.77 -9.36
CA TYR A 108 2.68 -6.16 -8.51
C TYR A 108 1.40 -5.89 -9.29
N TYR A 109 0.54 -6.90 -9.36
CA TYR A 109 -0.75 -6.82 -10.00
C TYR A 109 -1.83 -7.23 -9.00
N ASP A 110 -2.83 -6.37 -8.84
CA ASP A 110 -4.08 -6.73 -8.21
C ASP A 110 -4.98 -7.37 -9.28
N VAL A 111 -5.14 -8.69 -9.20
CA VAL A 111 -5.79 -9.45 -10.28
C VAL A 111 -7.25 -9.04 -10.44
N HIS A 112 -7.93 -8.65 -9.37
CA HIS A 112 -9.34 -8.28 -9.48
C HIS A 112 -9.51 -6.97 -10.26
N SER A 113 -8.65 -5.99 -9.98
CA SER A 113 -8.59 -4.72 -10.68
C SER A 113 -8.20 -4.90 -12.16
N GLU A 114 -7.18 -5.71 -12.44
CA GLU A 114 -6.73 -5.98 -13.82
C GLU A 114 -7.80 -6.69 -14.66
N LEU A 115 -8.48 -7.71 -14.09
CA LEU A 115 -9.60 -8.37 -14.76
C LEU A 115 -10.72 -7.40 -15.11
N ASP A 116 -10.95 -6.43 -14.23
CA ASP A 116 -11.98 -5.44 -14.39
C ASP A 116 -11.63 -4.44 -15.51
N ASP A 117 -10.40 -3.95 -15.54
CA ASP A 117 -9.89 -3.05 -16.57
C ASP A 117 -9.89 -3.71 -17.95
N ILE A 118 -9.51 -4.99 -18.02
CA ILE A 118 -9.55 -5.79 -19.24
C ILE A 118 -10.99 -5.91 -19.75
N LYS A 119 -11.95 -6.25 -18.88
CA LYS A 119 -13.37 -6.31 -19.25
C LYS A 119 -13.90 -4.96 -19.73
N ASP A 120 -13.47 -3.87 -19.10
CA ASP A 120 -13.87 -2.51 -19.46
C ASP A 120 -13.26 -2.07 -20.80
N SER A 121 -12.08 -2.59 -21.18
CA SER A 121 -11.50 -2.42 -22.51
C SER A 121 -12.21 -3.21 -23.62
N GLY A 122 -13.22 -4.02 -23.29
CA GLY A 122 -13.97 -4.85 -24.23
C GLY A 122 -13.29 -6.17 -24.59
N LYS A 123 -12.20 -6.53 -23.90
CA LYS A 123 -11.52 -7.83 -24.05
C LYS A 123 -12.15 -8.86 -23.11
N PHE A 124 -12.13 -10.12 -23.53
CA PHE A 124 -12.62 -11.25 -22.75
C PHE A 124 -11.56 -12.34 -22.67
N ILE A 125 -11.09 -12.63 -21.44
CA ILE A 125 -9.97 -13.55 -21.14
C ILE A 125 -10.46 -14.96 -20.75
N GLY A 126 -11.77 -15.13 -20.53
CA GLY A 126 -12.29 -16.38 -19.98
C GLY A 126 -11.71 -16.68 -18.60
N ASP A 127 -11.32 -17.93 -18.37
CA ASP A 127 -10.68 -18.42 -17.13
C ASP A 127 -9.22 -18.87 -17.38
N ASP A 128 -8.57 -18.30 -18.41
CA ASP A 128 -7.19 -18.65 -18.77
C ASP A 128 -6.17 -17.69 -18.13
N ILE A 129 -5.37 -18.22 -17.20
CA ILE A 129 -4.29 -17.48 -16.55
C ILE A 129 -3.18 -17.07 -17.52
N HIS A 130 -2.95 -17.79 -18.62
CA HIS A 130 -1.95 -17.39 -19.61
C HIS A 130 -2.38 -16.13 -20.35
N GLU A 131 -3.64 -16.06 -20.75
CA GLU A 131 -4.19 -14.88 -21.41
C GLU A 131 -4.25 -13.67 -20.47
N LEU A 132 -4.56 -13.89 -19.18
CA LEU A 132 -4.42 -12.84 -18.14
C LEU A 132 -2.98 -12.31 -18.08
N MET A 133 -2.00 -13.20 -17.98
CA MET A 133 -0.58 -12.82 -17.85
C MET A 133 -0.06 -12.07 -19.09
N MET A 134 -0.46 -12.47 -20.30
CA MET A 134 -0.09 -11.77 -21.54
C MET A 134 -0.72 -10.38 -21.64
N ASN A 135 -1.93 -10.18 -21.12
CA ASN A 135 -2.55 -8.84 -21.10
C ASN A 135 -1.92 -7.93 -20.03
N MET A 136 -1.56 -8.46 -18.86
CA MET A 136 -0.94 -7.67 -17.77
C MET A 136 0.52 -7.30 -18.06
N ASN A 137 1.28 -8.16 -18.75
CA ASN A 137 2.70 -7.92 -18.99
C ASN A 137 3.18 -8.42 -20.36
N LYS A 138 3.68 -7.48 -21.17
CA LYS A 138 4.17 -7.69 -22.54
C LYS A 138 5.40 -8.60 -22.64
N ASN A 139 6.11 -8.83 -21.52
CA ASN A 139 7.26 -9.72 -21.49
C ASN A 139 6.87 -11.20 -21.54
N PHE A 140 5.58 -11.51 -21.34
CA PHE A 140 5.07 -12.85 -21.53
C PHE A 140 4.73 -13.13 -22.98
N SER A 141 5.13 -14.31 -23.45
CA SER A 141 4.79 -14.80 -24.77
C SER A 141 4.34 -16.26 -24.71
N PRO A 142 3.40 -16.68 -25.57
CA PRO A 142 2.95 -18.06 -25.62
C PRO A 142 4.01 -18.94 -26.28
N VAL A 143 4.09 -20.20 -25.86
CA VAL A 143 4.94 -21.20 -26.52
C VAL A 143 4.17 -21.89 -27.63
N SER A 144 4.61 -21.74 -28.88
CA SER A 144 3.95 -22.37 -30.03
C SER A 144 3.84 -23.89 -29.86
N GLY A 145 2.60 -24.41 -29.94
CA GLY A 145 2.31 -25.84 -29.88
C GLY A 145 2.36 -26.46 -28.48
N ARG A 146 2.58 -25.68 -27.42
CA ARG A 146 2.50 -26.15 -26.03
C ARG A 146 1.68 -25.19 -25.18
N ASN A 147 0.93 -25.72 -24.21
CA ASN A 147 0.20 -24.90 -23.25
C ASN A 147 1.16 -24.37 -22.16
N TYR A 148 2.15 -23.56 -22.54
CA TYR A 148 3.13 -22.95 -21.64
C TYR A 148 3.37 -21.48 -22.02
N LEU A 149 3.91 -20.73 -21.07
CA LEU A 149 4.23 -19.32 -21.19
C LEU A 149 5.74 -19.13 -21.04
N TYR A 150 6.33 -18.24 -21.84
CA TYR A 150 7.69 -17.74 -21.63
C TYR A 150 7.65 -16.34 -21.05
N TYR A 151 8.64 -16.02 -20.23
CA TYR A 151 8.98 -14.66 -19.82
C TYR A 151 10.41 -14.36 -20.29
N LYS A 152 10.59 -13.36 -21.16
CA LYS A 152 11.92 -13.03 -21.75
C LYS A 152 12.67 -14.27 -22.28
N SER A 153 11.98 -15.12 -23.05
CA SER A 153 12.51 -16.33 -23.71
C SER A 153 12.83 -17.54 -22.82
N LYS A 154 12.59 -17.49 -21.50
CA LYS A 154 12.70 -18.66 -20.61
C LYS A 154 11.39 -18.92 -19.87
N MET A 155 11.27 -20.09 -19.25
CA MET A 155 10.06 -20.43 -18.48
C MET A 155 9.99 -19.61 -17.19
N PRO A 156 8.83 -19.11 -16.79
CA PRO A 156 8.63 -18.56 -15.44
C PRO A 156 8.42 -19.69 -14.43
N LEU A 157 8.93 -19.50 -13.21
CA LEU A 157 8.62 -20.36 -12.07
C LEU A 157 7.33 -19.87 -11.40
N PHE A 158 6.25 -20.66 -11.49
CA PHE A 158 5.00 -20.32 -10.80
C PHE A 158 5.02 -20.84 -9.36
N VAL A 159 4.86 -19.93 -8.40
CA VAL A 159 4.88 -20.20 -6.96
C VAL A 159 3.53 -19.80 -6.38
N ILE A 160 2.81 -20.73 -5.77
CA ILE A 160 1.47 -20.48 -5.22
C ILE A 160 1.57 -20.35 -3.71
N ASN A 161 1.02 -19.28 -3.14
CA ASN A 161 0.98 -19.02 -1.69
C ASN A 161 2.36 -19.14 -1.00
N TYR A 162 3.43 -18.77 -1.70
CA TYR A 162 4.82 -18.87 -1.22
C TYR A 162 5.23 -20.28 -0.78
N GLU A 163 4.65 -21.30 -1.41
CA GLU A 163 5.04 -22.69 -1.22
C GLU A 163 6.11 -23.09 -2.23
N ARG A 164 7.15 -23.78 -1.75
CA ARG A 164 8.20 -24.33 -2.62
C ARG A 164 7.61 -25.32 -3.61
N THR A 165 8.04 -25.22 -4.87
CA THR A 165 7.70 -26.16 -5.92
C THR A 165 8.62 -27.37 -5.89
N ARG A 166 8.16 -28.48 -6.45
CA ARG A 166 8.99 -29.63 -6.81
C ARG A 166 9.00 -29.74 -8.32
N HIS A 167 10.08 -30.28 -8.89
CA HIS A 167 10.25 -30.49 -10.32
C HIS A 167 9.42 -31.70 -10.80
N THR A 168 8.11 -31.64 -10.55
CA THR A 168 7.12 -32.65 -10.91
C THR A 168 6.11 -32.05 -11.87
N GLU A 169 5.60 -32.85 -12.82
CA GLU A 169 4.65 -32.38 -13.82
C GLU A 169 3.36 -31.79 -13.19
N MET A 170 2.94 -32.31 -12.03
CA MET A 170 1.79 -31.76 -11.31
C MET A 170 2.06 -30.35 -10.78
N ASP A 171 3.20 -30.11 -10.14
CA ASP A 171 3.54 -28.77 -9.62
C ASP A 171 3.71 -27.76 -10.75
N TYR A 172 4.29 -28.18 -11.88
CA TYR A 172 4.38 -27.34 -13.08
C TYR A 172 3.03 -26.92 -13.65
N ASN A 173 1.98 -27.73 -13.47
CA ASN A 173 0.65 -27.43 -13.99
C ASN A 173 -0.33 -26.94 -12.92
N LYS A 174 0.07 -26.92 -11.64
CA LYS A 174 -0.80 -26.57 -10.50
C LYS A 174 -1.49 -25.22 -10.67
N TYR A 175 -0.77 -24.22 -11.19
CA TYR A 175 -1.30 -22.87 -11.38
C TYR A 175 -2.40 -22.79 -12.45
N LYS A 176 -2.44 -23.73 -13.41
CA LYS A 176 -3.45 -23.75 -14.49
C LYS A 176 -4.84 -24.16 -13.99
N TYR A 177 -4.91 -24.80 -12.82
CA TYR A 177 -6.17 -25.24 -12.21
C TYR A 177 -6.75 -24.19 -11.25
N ILE A 178 -6.08 -23.06 -11.07
CA ILE A 178 -6.56 -21.97 -10.22
C ILE A 178 -7.49 -21.09 -11.05
N ARG A 179 -8.75 -20.98 -10.61
CA ARG A 179 -9.70 -20.01 -11.17
C ARG A 179 -9.19 -18.59 -11.00
N LEU A 180 -9.39 -17.74 -12.00
CA LEU A 180 -8.89 -16.36 -11.97
C LEU A 180 -9.44 -15.55 -10.78
N GLU A 181 -10.70 -15.79 -10.41
CA GLU A 181 -11.36 -15.14 -9.27
C GLU A 181 -10.79 -15.56 -7.90
N ALA A 182 -10.12 -16.71 -7.82
CA ALA A 182 -9.48 -17.18 -6.60
C ALA A 182 -8.11 -16.51 -6.36
N ILE A 183 -7.54 -15.89 -7.40
CA ILE A 183 -6.27 -15.19 -7.32
C ILE A 183 -6.52 -13.79 -6.77
N LYS A 184 -5.85 -13.48 -5.67
CA LYS A 184 -5.89 -12.16 -5.03
C LYS A 184 -4.89 -11.23 -5.70
N SER A 185 -3.64 -11.65 -5.83
CA SER A 185 -2.58 -10.82 -6.38
C SER A 185 -1.48 -11.65 -7.01
N ILE A 186 -0.77 -11.03 -7.94
CA ILE A 186 0.38 -11.64 -8.63
C ILE A 186 1.58 -10.71 -8.48
N TYR A 187 2.69 -11.27 -8.03
CA TYR A 187 3.98 -10.58 -8.00
C TYR A 187 4.94 -11.24 -8.98
N ILE A 188 5.70 -10.43 -9.71
CA ILE A 188 6.75 -10.92 -10.61
C ILE A 188 8.11 -10.47 -10.10
N THR A 189 9.04 -11.40 -9.94
CA THR A 189 10.42 -11.10 -9.54
C THR A 189 11.42 -11.78 -10.48
N GLU A 190 12.45 -11.05 -10.90
CA GLU A 190 13.61 -11.58 -11.63
C GLU A 190 14.78 -11.87 -10.68
N ASN A 191 14.56 -11.75 -9.37
CA ASN A 191 15.61 -11.92 -8.39
C ASN A 191 15.96 -13.41 -8.22
N LEU A 192 17.15 -13.81 -8.70
CA LEU A 192 17.61 -15.20 -8.64
C LEU A 192 17.56 -15.81 -7.22
N SER A 193 17.87 -15.03 -6.18
CA SER A 193 17.83 -15.56 -4.80
C SER A 193 16.40 -15.95 -4.38
N THR A 194 15.40 -15.22 -4.85
CA THR A 194 13.97 -15.50 -4.59
C THR A 194 13.52 -16.69 -5.43
N ILE A 195 13.95 -16.78 -6.70
CA ILE A 195 13.65 -17.94 -7.56
C ILE A 195 14.24 -19.21 -6.95
N CYS A 196 15.52 -19.22 -6.58
CA CYS A 196 16.17 -20.36 -5.92
C CYS A 196 15.52 -20.74 -4.58
N GLN A 197 14.97 -19.76 -3.85
CA GLN A 197 14.29 -20.04 -2.58
C GLN A 197 13.02 -20.89 -2.76
N TYR A 198 12.29 -20.68 -3.86
CA TYR A 198 11.02 -21.35 -4.14
C TYR A 198 11.11 -22.52 -5.13
N ALA A 199 12.20 -22.62 -5.90
CA ALA A 199 12.46 -23.73 -6.82
C ALA A 199 12.69 -25.06 -6.06
N ASP A 200 12.69 -26.17 -6.82
CA ASP A 200 12.96 -27.50 -6.27
C ASP A 200 14.36 -27.53 -5.61
N PRO A 201 14.47 -27.94 -4.33
CA PRO A 201 15.75 -28.04 -3.63
C PRO A 201 16.80 -28.94 -4.28
N ARG A 202 16.40 -29.82 -5.21
CA ARG A 202 17.34 -30.68 -5.96
C ARG A 202 18.06 -29.96 -7.09
N LEU A 203 17.56 -28.81 -7.53
CA LEU A 203 18.19 -28.02 -8.59
C LEU A 203 19.31 -27.16 -8.01
N THR A 204 20.43 -27.07 -8.70
CA THR A 204 21.48 -26.12 -8.35
C THR A 204 21.06 -24.71 -8.76
N PRO A 205 21.65 -23.65 -8.16
CA PRO A 205 21.40 -22.28 -8.60
C PRO A 205 21.71 -22.04 -10.08
N PHE A 206 22.65 -22.79 -10.65
CA PHE A 206 22.97 -22.73 -12.08
C PHE A 206 21.82 -23.31 -12.92
N ASP A 207 21.32 -24.50 -12.56
CA ASP A 207 20.15 -25.08 -13.23
C ASP A 207 18.95 -24.13 -13.15
N VAL A 208 18.69 -23.55 -11.98
CA VAL A 208 17.59 -22.60 -11.76
C VAL A 208 17.72 -21.38 -12.66
N SER A 209 18.92 -20.79 -12.76
CA SER A 209 19.21 -19.65 -13.62
C SER A 209 19.09 -19.99 -15.11
N ASP A 210 19.36 -21.23 -15.48
CA ASP A 210 19.25 -21.70 -16.86
C ASP A 210 17.80 -21.96 -17.26
N LEU A 211 17.02 -22.60 -16.38
CA LEU A 211 15.61 -22.95 -16.56
C LEU A 211 14.68 -21.73 -16.48
N TYR A 212 14.88 -20.86 -15.47
CA TYR A 212 13.94 -19.81 -15.13
C TYR A 212 14.51 -18.40 -15.29
N SER A 213 13.75 -17.53 -15.95
CA SER A 213 14.06 -16.08 -16.02
C SER A 213 13.42 -15.27 -14.91
N CYS A 214 12.26 -15.70 -14.40
CA CYS A 214 11.54 -15.02 -13.33
C CYS A 214 10.76 -16.02 -12.47
N ALA A 215 10.32 -15.57 -11.29
CA ALA A 215 9.29 -16.21 -10.50
C ALA A 215 8.01 -15.37 -10.51
N VAL A 216 6.89 -16.05 -10.72
CA VAL A 216 5.53 -15.51 -10.62
C VAL A 216 4.94 -16.03 -9.32
N LEU A 217 4.80 -15.15 -8.34
CA LEU A 217 4.26 -15.45 -7.01
C LEU A 217 2.76 -15.14 -7.04
N ILE A 218 1.94 -16.19 -7.01
CA ILE A 218 0.48 -16.13 -7.03
C ILE A 218 -0.02 -16.21 -5.59
N GLU A 219 -0.66 -15.16 -5.11
CA GLU A 219 -1.40 -15.18 -3.85
C GLU A 219 -2.87 -15.48 -4.12
N THR A 220 -3.40 -16.51 -3.48
CA THR A 220 -4.83 -16.83 -3.54
C THR A 220 -5.55 -16.39 -2.28
N TYR A 221 -6.87 -16.18 -2.39
CA TYR A 221 -7.69 -15.98 -1.20
C TYR A 221 -7.70 -17.25 -0.34
N PRO A 222 -7.68 -17.13 1.00
CA PRO A 222 -7.85 -18.28 1.87
C PRO A 222 -9.23 -18.92 1.66
N GLU A 223 -9.33 -20.22 1.94
CA GLU A 223 -10.57 -20.98 1.78
C GLU A 223 -11.75 -20.27 2.49
N GLY A 224 -12.89 -20.18 1.78
CA GLY A 224 -14.09 -19.48 2.27
C GLY A 224 -14.09 -17.97 2.07
N LYS A 225 -12.98 -17.34 1.65
CA LYS A 225 -12.93 -15.90 1.28
C LYS A 225 -12.83 -15.64 -0.22
N ILE A 226 -12.90 -16.70 -1.03
CA ILE A 226 -12.92 -16.58 -2.49
C ILE A 226 -14.20 -15.82 -2.89
N PRO A 227 -14.10 -14.71 -3.63
CA PRO A 227 -15.27 -13.98 -4.10
C PRO A 227 -16.23 -14.91 -4.87
N THR A 228 -17.50 -14.88 -4.51
CA THR A 228 -18.51 -15.66 -5.24
C THR A 228 -18.73 -15.05 -6.62
N GLU A 229 -18.58 -15.88 -7.65
CA GLU A 229 -18.90 -15.54 -9.03
C GLU A 229 -20.27 -14.85 -9.11
N ALA A 230 -20.32 -13.82 -9.94
CA ALA A 230 -21.59 -13.18 -10.21
C ALA A 230 -22.43 -14.10 -11.10
N GLY A 231 -23.75 -14.14 -10.87
CA GLY A 231 -24.65 -14.92 -11.73
C GLY A 231 -24.50 -14.50 -13.20
N LYS A 232 -24.79 -15.42 -14.13
CA LYS A 232 -24.66 -15.16 -15.57
C LYS A 232 -25.37 -13.85 -15.96
N GLY A 233 -24.63 -12.92 -16.56
CA GLY A 233 -25.14 -11.59 -16.95
C GLY A 233 -25.10 -10.53 -15.85
N VAL A 234 -24.64 -10.85 -14.65
CA VAL A 234 -24.41 -9.91 -13.55
C VAL A 234 -22.90 -9.72 -13.38
N ARG A 235 -22.45 -8.49 -13.18
CA ARG A 235 -21.06 -8.18 -12.81
C ARG A 235 -21.03 -7.62 -11.40
N LYS A 236 -20.15 -8.17 -10.56
CA LYS A 236 -19.77 -7.59 -9.27
C LYS A 236 -18.43 -6.90 -9.47
N THR A 237 -18.40 -5.60 -9.23
CA THR A 237 -17.18 -4.78 -9.31
C THR A 237 -17.08 -3.98 -8.03
N TRP A 238 -15.88 -3.96 -7.45
CA TRP A 238 -15.55 -3.11 -6.32
C TRP A 238 -14.93 -1.83 -6.88
N LEU A 239 -15.49 -0.69 -6.48
CA LEU A 239 -14.93 0.61 -6.81
C LEU A 239 -14.30 1.14 -5.53
N ASP A 240 -12.99 1.32 -5.54
CA ASP A 240 -12.31 2.03 -4.47
C ASP A 240 -12.79 3.48 -4.50
N GLY A 241 -13.40 3.91 -3.40
CA GLY A 241 -13.83 5.29 -3.23
C GLY A 241 -12.63 6.23 -3.03
N TYR A 242 -12.89 7.53 -3.03
CA TYR A 242 -11.88 8.49 -2.61
C TYR A 242 -11.54 8.29 -1.14
N SER A 243 -10.28 7.97 -0.84
CA SER A 243 -9.76 8.12 0.53
C SER A 243 -9.65 9.60 0.84
N GLN A 244 -10.08 10.01 2.03
CA GLN A 244 -9.78 11.35 2.52
C GLN A 244 -8.26 11.56 2.49
N VAL A 245 -7.82 12.71 1.97
CA VAL A 245 -6.41 13.09 2.00
C VAL A 245 -6.01 13.18 3.46
N LYS A 246 -5.03 12.36 3.88
CA LYS A 246 -4.47 12.47 5.23
C LYS A 246 -3.70 13.79 5.29
N GLU A 247 -4.28 14.80 5.94
CA GLU A 247 -3.59 16.05 6.23
C GLU A 247 -2.50 15.80 7.28
N PHE A 248 -1.35 16.43 7.12
CA PHE A 248 -0.28 16.32 8.11
C PHE A 248 -0.73 17.02 9.39
N TYR A 249 -0.63 16.32 10.53
CA TYR A 249 -1.03 16.88 11.82
C TYR A 249 -0.23 18.16 12.16
N HIS A 250 -0.92 19.29 12.12
CA HIS A 250 -0.39 20.62 12.40
C HIS A 250 -1.18 21.25 13.57
N PRO A 251 -0.73 21.07 14.81
CA PRO A 251 -1.33 21.77 15.94
C PRO A 251 -0.83 23.21 16.02
N ASN A 252 -1.66 24.10 16.55
CA ASN A 252 -1.27 25.48 16.79
C ASN A 252 -0.33 25.58 18.01
N TYR A 253 0.97 25.62 17.74
CA TYR A 253 2.00 25.73 18.76
C TYR A 253 1.96 26.99 19.62
N SER A 254 1.26 28.06 19.19
CA SER A 254 1.14 29.28 19.99
C SER A 254 0.22 29.13 21.20
N VAL A 255 -0.63 28.09 21.24
CA VAL A 255 -1.60 27.85 22.33
C VAL A 255 -1.32 26.57 23.11
N LEU A 256 -0.29 25.80 22.72
CA LEU A 256 0.04 24.56 23.40
C LEU A 256 0.80 24.85 24.70
N PRO A 257 0.52 24.09 25.78
CA PRO A 257 1.35 24.14 26.98
C PRO A 257 2.80 23.76 26.63
N PRO A 258 3.81 24.23 27.39
CA PRO A 258 5.22 23.98 27.14
C PRO A 258 5.61 22.53 27.50
N VAL A 259 4.98 21.58 26.83
CA VAL A 259 5.25 20.15 26.91
C VAL A 259 6.29 19.81 25.84
N PRO A 260 7.29 18.96 26.13
CA PRO A 260 8.27 18.56 25.14
C PRO A 260 7.62 17.88 23.93
N ASP A 261 7.96 18.35 22.72
CA ASP A 261 7.49 17.78 21.45
C ASP A 261 8.52 16.77 20.93
N TYR A 262 8.11 15.51 20.80
CA TYR A 262 8.95 14.38 20.40
C TYR A 262 8.74 13.93 18.96
N ARG A 263 7.93 14.65 18.16
CA ARG A 263 7.65 14.27 16.78
C ARG A 263 8.90 14.31 15.90
N ARG A 264 9.00 13.31 15.01
CA ARG A 264 10.11 13.16 14.07
C ARG A 264 10.11 14.23 12.98
N THR A 265 8.92 14.63 12.52
CA THR A 265 8.71 15.63 11.48
C THR A 265 7.68 16.63 11.96
N LEU A 266 8.02 17.92 11.89
CA LEU A 266 7.09 19.02 12.16
C LEU A 266 6.79 19.72 10.84
N TYR A 267 5.51 19.88 10.53
CA TYR A 267 5.09 20.63 9.36
C TYR A 267 4.83 22.08 9.73
N TRP A 268 5.46 22.98 8.98
CA TRP A 268 5.29 24.42 9.11
C TRP A 268 5.10 25.02 7.72
N ASN A 269 4.01 25.78 7.53
CA ASN A 269 3.68 26.41 6.25
C ASN A 269 3.47 27.92 6.42
N PRO A 270 4.53 28.69 6.73
CA PRO A 270 4.42 30.13 6.91
C PRO A 270 4.42 30.82 5.54
N SER A 271 3.58 31.84 5.39
CA SER A 271 3.74 32.79 4.29
C SER A 271 4.85 33.78 4.65
N VAL A 272 5.99 33.71 3.95
CA VAL A 272 7.16 34.57 4.19
C VAL A 272 7.33 35.51 3.00
N THR A 273 7.32 36.82 3.27
CA THR A 273 7.59 37.85 2.26
C THR A 273 8.89 38.57 2.62
N PRO A 274 9.87 38.65 1.71
CA PRO A 274 11.09 39.41 1.95
C PRO A 274 10.80 40.90 2.12
N ASP A 275 11.65 41.60 2.87
CA ASP A 275 11.62 43.06 2.97
C ASP A 275 12.15 43.75 1.70
N LYS A 276 12.18 45.08 1.70
CA LYS A 276 12.68 45.90 0.57
C LYS A 276 14.16 45.65 0.25
N GLU A 277 14.92 45.08 1.18
CA GLU A 277 16.34 44.72 1.01
C GLU A 277 16.52 43.25 0.61
N GLY A 278 15.43 42.48 0.46
CA GLY A 278 15.44 41.06 0.12
C GLY A 278 15.72 40.13 1.29
N LYS A 279 15.66 40.61 2.55
CA LYS A 279 15.87 39.79 3.75
C LYS A 279 14.54 39.30 4.30
N ALA A 280 14.55 38.11 4.88
CA ALA A 280 13.39 37.52 5.56
C ALA A 280 13.81 36.92 6.90
N HIS A 281 13.01 37.17 7.94
CA HIS A 281 13.23 36.61 9.27
C HIS A 281 12.15 35.56 9.54
N ILE A 282 12.58 34.31 9.76
CA ILE A 282 11.68 33.18 10.01
C ILE A 282 11.87 32.73 11.46
N ARG A 283 10.75 32.63 12.19
CA ARG A 283 10.69 31.96 13.49
C ARG A 283 9.87 30.69 13.33
N PHE A 284 10.39 29.57 13.82
CA PHE A 284 9.74 28.27 13.75
C PHE A 284 9.93 27.52 15.06
N TYR A 285 9.02 26.60 15.35
CA TYR A 285 9.11 25.70 16.49
C TYR A 285 9.97 24.50 16.11
N ASN A 286 10.86 24.09 17.02
CA ASN A 286 11.71 22.91 16.88
C ASN A 286 11.20 21.81 17.82
N ASN A 287 11.45 20.55 17.47
CA ASN A 287 11.23 19.47 18.42
C ASN A 287 12.24 19.57 19.58
N SER A 288 11.88 19.08 20.75
CA SER A 288 12.68 19.26 21.96
C SER A 288 14.01 18.48 21.94
N ARG A 289 14.22 17.61 20.93
CA ARG A 289 15.38 16.71 20.80
C ARG A 289 16.46 17.23 19.83
N CYS A 290 16.09 17.94 18.77
CA CYS A 290 17.05 18.38 17.75
C CYS A 290 17.87 19.58 18.23
N ARG A 291 19.19 19.47 18.20
CA ARG A 291 20.14 20.55 18.59
C ARG A 291 20.93 21.13 17.41
N LYS A 292 20.94 20.46 16.26
CA LYS A 292 21.65 20.87 15.05
C LYS A 292 20.68 20.88 13.87
N LEU A 293 20.59 22.00 13.18
CA LEU A 293 19.65 22.20 12.07
C LEU A 293 20.42 22.17 10.76
N LYS A 294 19.90 21.42 9.79
CA LYS A 294 20.28 21.54 8.39
C LYS A 294 19.16 22.29 7.68
N ILE A 295 19.49 23.36 6.98
CA ILE A 295 18.48 24.22 6.34
C ILE A 295 18.65 24.09 4.84
N SER A 296 17.54 23.76 4.17
CA SER A 296 17.43 23.85 2.72
C SER A 296 16.28 24.80 2.40
N ALA A 297 16.51 25.71 1.47
CA ALA A 297 15.51 26.65 1.00
C ALA A 297 15.52 26.70 -0.52
N GLU A 298 14.33 26.70 -1.11
CA GLU A 298 14.12 26.88 -2.54
C GLU A 298 13.29 28.15 -2.72
N THR A 299 13.66 29.01 -3.66
CA THR A 299 13.01 30.29 -3.92
C THR A 299 12.67 30.44 -5.38
N ILE A 300 11.64 31.23 -5.68
CA ILE A 300 11.28 31.64 -7.04
C ILE A 300 11.10 33.15 -7.07
N THR A 301 11.79 33.80 -8.01
CA THR A 301 11.66 35.25 -8.23
C THR A 301 10.42 35.56 -9.06
N THR A 302 10.01 36.83 -9.10
CA THR A 302 8.90 37.31 -9.96
C THR A 302 9.12 37.01 -11.45
N ASN A 303 10.39 36.83 -11.86
CA ASN A 303 10.77 36.53 -13.23
C ASN A 303 10.87 35.00 -13.49
N GLY A 304 10.47 34.17 -12.53
CA GLY A 304 10.48 32.71 -12.64
C GLY A 304 11.84 32.05 -12.43
N LEU A 305 12.88 32.80 -12.04
CA LEU A 305 14.19 32.24 -11.73
C LEU A 305 14.15 31.50 -10.39
N ILE A 306 14.68 30.27 -10.37
CA ILE A 306 14.74 29.39 -9.20
C ILE A 306 16.09 29.59 -8.48
N GLY A 307 16.04 29.72 -7.16
CA GLY A 307 17.21 29.72 -6.29
C GLY A 307 17.17 28.55 -5.32
N THR A 308 18.33 27.97 -5.01
CA THR A 308 18.47 26.90 -4.01
C THR A 308 19.56 27.25 -3.02
N TYR A 309 19.28 27.07 -1.73
CA TYR A 309 20.22 27.25 -0.63
C TYR A 309 20.25 25.97 0.21
N GLY A 310 21.45 25.56 0.63
CA GLY A 310 21.65 24.40 1.49
C GLY A 310 22.83 24.63 2.43
N ASN A 311 22.60 24.48 3.73
CA ASN A 311 23.60 24.50 4.79
C ASN A 311 23.35 23.32 5.72
#